data_AF-A0AA97FPJ3-F1
#
_entry.id   AF-A0AA97FPJ3-F1
#
_cell.length_a   1.000
_cell.length_b   1.000
_cell.length_c   1.000
_cell.angle_alpha   90.00
_cell.angle_beta   90.00
_cell.angle_gamma   90.00
#
_symmetry.space_group_name_H-M   'P 1'
#
loop_
_entity.id
_entity.type
_entity.pdbx_description
1 polymer ?
#
loop_
_entity_poly.entity_id
_entity_poly.type
_entity_poly.pdbx_seq_one_letter_code
_entity_poly.pdbx_strand_id
1 'polypeptide(L)'
;MYGKIIDTPANTTPHLKKLKAAGVQTVIRYYNHRDSTSLPEKGIKKSEAAALDNANLSIAVVFQQGNNKIAHFTKEAGIRDGQQAIKRAKKIGQPSGSGIYFAVDKDFYRNSELKAVKSYFEGVQVGLAGGDRTYRMGAYGSGTVLRTLLEADLVELAWLAGARKWSGSQAFLKSEKWHIFQNGLDLRDGKIPHDTNITSPGTTDFGQFSLSAAAADFEMLNVADKPLTMFEVSVSSSLWLRGGPGTQFKKLRGLNPGLQVYGLERKGDWIAVDLSGDGIVDGFAHGSYLTPLVGGLHTLPHDGTRAVDIAYQELERGVREIDGPETNSHIALYYRDMDGVSYDDSEQAWCSYFVNFCVTQTGNEGTNKPNARSWLRWGKTVEGKPRHGDIVVFWRGRRDGWKGHVGFYVGEDSDNILTLSGNQDDAVSIKKYSKSRLLSVRRV
;
A
#
# COMPACT_ATOMS: atom_id res chain seq x y z
N MET A 1 17.57 -9.01 -1.49
CA MET A 1 17.24 -8.51 -0.13
C MET A 1 16.16 -9.41 0.39
N TYR A 2 16.28 -9.94 1.60
CA TYR A 2 15.21 -10.74 2.20
C TYR A 2 14.14 -9.82 2.79
N GLY A 3 12.88 -10.17 2.63
CA GLY A 3 11.76 -9.64 3.42
C GLY A 3 11.57 -10.50 4.67
N LYS A 4 10.73 -10.07 5.61
CA LYS A 4 10.40 -10.87 6.81
C LYS A 4 9.75 -12.21 6.46
N ILE A 5 9.02 -12.26 5.36
CA ILE A 5 8.39 -13.46 4.84
C ILE A 5 9.01 -13.71 3.48
N ILE A 6 9.53 -14.92 3.28
CA ILE A 6 10.04 -15.35 1.99
C ILE A 6 9.39 -16.65 1.57
N ASP A 7 9.24 -16.86 0.27
CA ASP A 7 9.01 -18.19 -0.26
C ASP A 7 10.22 -18.62 -1.10
N THR A 8 10.54 -19.90 -1.04
CA THR A 8 11.70 -20.44 -1.77
C THR A 8 11.46 -21.90 -2.11
N PRO A 9 11.90 -22.38 -3.29
CA PRO A 9 11.91 -23.80 -3.60
C PRO A 9 13.18 -24.52 -3.10
N ALA A 10 14.17 -23.82 -2.53
CA ALA A 10 15.42 -24.43 -2.07
C ALA A 10 15.35 -24.88 -0.60
N ASN A 11 16.16 -25.87 -0.22
CA ASN A 11 16.30 -26.25 1.18
C ASN A 11 16.98 -25.12 1.98
N THR A 12 16.30 -24.66 3.02
CA THR A 12 16.73 -23.52 3.83
C THR A 12 17.68 -23.86 4.97
N THR A 13 17.81 -25.15 5.33
CA THR A 13 18.65 -25.61 6.45
C THR A 13 20.09 -25.08 6.42
N PRO A 14 20.81 -25.09 5.27
CA PRO A 14 22.18 -24.58 5.21
C PRO A 14 22.30 -23.06 5.36
N HIS A 15 21.18 -22.36 5.38
CA HIS A 15 21.11 -20.91 5.24
C HIS A 15 20.45 -20.20 6.42
N LEU A 16 19.99 -20.93 7.43
CA LEU A 16 19.25 -20.38 8.59
C LEU A 16 19.96 -19.21 9.27
N LYS A 17 21.29 -19.30 9.47
CA LYS A 17 22.07 -18.20 10.06
C LYS A 17 21.95 -16.90 9.24
N LYS A 18 22.02 -17.01 7.92
CA LYS A 18 21.93 -15.88 6.99
C LYS A 18 20.52 -15.31 6.95
N LEU A 19 19.51 -16.18 6.88
CA LEU A 19 18.09 -15.79 6.89
C LEU A 19 17.74 -15.01 8.17
N LYS A 20 18.18 -15.52 9.34
CA LYS A 20 17.98 -14.83 10.63
C LYS A 20 18.71 -13.50 10.71
N ALA A 21 19.97 -13.45 10.27
CA ALA A 21 20.74 -12.20 10.25
C ALA A 21 20.11 -11.15 9.31
N ALA A 22 19.35 -11.59 8.31
CA ALA A 22 18.60 -10.72 7.42
C ALA A 22 17.18 -10.36 7.91
N GLY A 23 16.79 -10.79 9.12
CA GLY A 23 15.49 -10.47 9.71
C GLY A 23 14.32 -11.29 9.18
N VAL A 24 14.57 -12.41 8.48
CA VAL A 24 13.51 -13.34 8.09
C VAL A 24 12.84 -13.91 9.35
N GLN A 25 11.52 -13.94 9.35
CA GLN A 25 10.68 -14.44 10.44
C GLN A 25 9.85 -15.67 10.00
N THR A 26 9.46 -15.71 8.72
CA THR A 26 8.64 -16.79 8.17
C THR A 26 9.21 -17.30 6.85
N VAL A 27 9.24 -18.62 6.69
CA VAL A 27 9.63 -19.26 5.43
C VAL A 27 8.44 -20.05 4.88
N ILE A 28 7.93 -19.61 3.74
CA ILE A 28 6.92 -20.33 2.97
C ILE A 28 7.61 -21.43 2.15
N ARG A 29 7.19 -22.68 2.34
CA ARG A 29 7.74 -23.85 1.65
C ARG A 29 6.66 -24.65 0.94
N TYR A 30 7.08 -25.58 0.10
CA TYR A 30 6.15 -26.23 -0.82
C TYR A 30 5.72 -27.62 -0.32
N TYR A 31 4.45 -27.93 -0.55
CA TYR A 31 3.95 -29.28 -0.73
C TYR A 31 3.78 -29.59 -2.21
N ASN A 32 3.97 -30.86 -2.54
CA ASN A 32 3.87 -31.37 -3.89
C ASN A 32 3.66 -32.90 -3.87
N HIS A 33 3.34 -33.46 -5.04
CA HIS A 33 3.37 -34.91 -5.24
C HIS A 33 4.81 -35.41 -5.29
N ARG A 34 5.67 -34.73 -6.06
CA ARG A 34 7.09 -35.07 -6.20
C ARG A 34 7.92 -33.86 -6.61
N ASP A 35 9.17 -33.86 -6.17
CA ASP A 35 10.19 -32.92 -6.62
C ASP A 35 10.55 -33.22 -8.08
N SER A 36 10.82 -32.18 -8.87
CA SER A 36 11.32 -32.33 -10.24
C SER A 36 12.85 -32.40 -10.23
N THR A 37 13.44 -32.86 -11.33
CA THR A 37 14.90 -32.78 -11.53
C THR A 37 15.42 -31.35 -11.51
N SER A 38 14.60 -30.37 -11.93
CA SER A 38 14.93 -28.94 -11.91
C SER A 38 14.78 -28.29 -10.54
N LEU A 39 13.95 -28.84 -9.65
CA LEU A 39 13.71 -28.33 -8.29
C LEU A 39 13.71 -29.49 -7.29
N PRO A 40 14.88 -30.14 -7.07
CA PRO A 40 14.99 -31.37 -6.27
C PRO A 40 14.72 -31.16 -4.78
N GLU A 41 14.72 -29.91 -4.31
CA GLU A 41 14.54 -29.53 -2.90
C GLU A 41 13.21 -28.82 -2.63
N LYS A 42 12.29 -28.80 -3.62
CA LYS A 42 11.06 -28.01 -3.55
C LYS A 42 10.22 -28.36 -2.34
N GLY A 43 9.88 -29.64 -2.20
CA GLY A 43 9.02 -30.13 -1.14
C GLY A 43 9.73 -30.16 0.20
N ILE A 44 9.21 -29.42 1.19
CA ILE A 44 9.75 -29.37 2.55
C ILE A 44 9.86 -30.78 3.16
N LYS A 45 10.96 -31.03 3.87
CA LYS A 45 11.21 -32.30 4.58
C LYS A 45 11.04 -32.11 6.10
N LYS A 46 10.77 -33.21 6.82
CA LYS A 46 10.59 -33.19 8.30
C LYS A 46 11.81 -32.59 9.01
N SER A 47 13.02 -32.92 8.57
CA SER A 47 14.26 -32.37 9.13
C SER A 47 14.40 -30.87 8.88
N GLU A 48 14.02 -30.38 7.69
CA GLU A 48 14.03 -28.94 7.37
C GLU A 48 13.00 -28.19 8.23
N ALA A 49 11.78 -28.72 8.35
CA ALA A 49 10.74 -28.12 9.18
C ALA A 49 11.16 -28.02 10.66
N ALA A 50 11.77 -29.07 11.21
CA ALA A 50 12.34 -29.04 12.56
C ALA A 50 13.50 -28.05 12.69
N ALA A 51 14.34 -27.91 11.66
CA ALA A 51 15.44 -26.95 11.69
C ALA A 51 14.96 -25.49 11.63
N LEU A 52 13.90 -25.20 10.88
CA LEU A 52 13.22 -23.89 10.86
C LEU A 52 12.62 -23.56 12.23
N ASP A 53 11.88 -24.52 12.80
CA ASP A 53 11.27 -24.37 14.13
C ASP A 53 12.32 -24.14 15.23
N ASN A 54 13.37 -24.95 15.28
CA ASN A 54 14.51 -24.78 16.20
C ASN A 54 15.25 -23.45 16.01
N ALA A 55 15.14 -22.84 14.83
CA ALA A 55 15.70 -21.54 14.54
C ALA A 55 14.78 -20.37 14.93
N ASN A 56 13.60 -20.65 15.50
CA ASN A 56 12.52 -19.71 15.77
C ASN A 56 12.01 -18.99 14.50
N LEU A 57 11.97 -19.71 13.38
CA LEU A 57 11.35 -19.24 12.15
C LEU A 57 10.02 -19.97 11.97
N SER A 58 8.93 -19.21 11.80
CA SER A 58 7.65 -19.81 11.51
C SER A 58 7.60 -20.33 10.06
N ILE A 59 6.68 -21.25 9.80
CA ILE A 59 6.53 -21.95 8.53
C ILE A 59 5.13 -21.65 7.99
N ALA A 60 5.02 -21.37 6.70
CA ALA A 60 3.76 -21.45 5.97
C ALA A 60 3.95 -22.37 4.76
N VAL A 61 2.87 -22.91 4.21
CA VAL A 61 2.97 -23.91 3.14
C VAL A 61 2.03 -23.65 1.98
N VAL A 62 2.52 -23.93 0.76
CA VAL A 62 1.73 -23.91 -0.46
C VAL A 62 1.88 -25.21 -1.24
N PHE A 63 0.77 -25.78 -1.69
CA PHE A 63 0.74 -26.92 -2.59
C PHE A 63 0.88 -26.45 -4.04
N GLN A 64 1.87 -26.99 -4.74
CA GLN A 64 2.03 -26.73 -6.18
C GLN A 64 2.71 -27.90 -6.93
N GLN A 65 2.00 -28.47 -7.89
CA GLN A 65 2.50 -29.43 -8.88
C GLN A 65 2.22 -28.93 -10.31
N GLY A 66 2.88 -27.84 -10.69
CA GLY A 66 2.82 -27.28 -12.04
C GLY A 66 1.52 -26.57 -12.39
N ASN A 67 0.70 -26.13 -11.42
CA ASN A 67 -0.62 -25.49 -11.51
C ASN A 67 -0.75 -24.22 -12.41
N ASN A 68 -0.26 -24.25 -13.64
CA ASN A 68 -0.17 -23.14 -14.59
C ASN A 68 -0.87 -23.42 -15.93
N LYS A 69 -1.66 -24.51 -16.00
CA LYS A 69 -2.49 -24.88 -17.15
C LYS A 69 -3.89 -25.23 -16.67
N ILE A 70 -4.91 -24.80 -17.41
CA ILE A 70 -6.30 -25.00 -16.97
C ILE A 70 -6.67 -26.48 -16.83
N ALA A 71 -6.05 -27.36 -17.62
CA ALA A 71 -6.22 -28.80 -17.55
C ALA A 71 -5.78 -29.43 -16.21
N HIS A 72 -5.02 -28.70 -15.38
CA HIS A 72 -4.65 -29.14 -14.03
C HIS A 72 -5.78 -28.92 -13.01
N PHE A 73 -6.80 -28.11 -13.34
CA PHE A 73 -7.86 -27.71 -12.43
C PHE A 73 -9.14 -28.52 -12.68
N THR A 74 -9.13 -29.78 -12.28
CA THR A 74 -10.33 -30.63 -12.21
C THR A 74 -10.63 -30.99 -10.76
N LYS A 75 -11.87 -31.38 -10.47
CA LYS A 75 -12.27 -31.83 -9.13
C LYS A 75 -11.45 -33.02 -8.63
N GLU A 76 -11.19 -33.99 -9.50
CA GLU A 76 -10.40 -35.18 -9.18
C GLU A 76 -8.93 -34.83 -8.89
N ALA A 77 -8.37 -33.86 -9.62
CA ALA A 77 -7.04 -33.32 -9.32
C ALA A 77 -7.03 -32.64 -7.95
N GLY A 78 -8.05 -31.83 -7.64
CA GLY A 78 -8.22 -31.20 -6.33
C GLY A 78 -8.25 -32.21 -5.18
N ILE A 79 -9.04 -33.29 -5.33
CA ILE A 79 -9.11 -34.37 -4.32
C ILE A 79 -7.72 -34.98 -4.08
N ARG A 80 -7.00 -35.32 -5.16
CA ARG A 80 -5.65 -35.91 -5.06
C ARG A 80 -4.66 -34.95 -4.39
N ASP A 81 -4.71 -33.68 -4.74
CA ASP A 81 -3.83 -32.64 -4.20
C ASP A 81 -4.11 -32.39 -2.71
N GLY A 82 -5.39 -32.29 -2.32
CA GLY A 82 -5.80 -32.17 -0.92
C GLY A 82 -5.38 -33.36 -0.06
N GLN A 83 -5.60 -34.59 -0.54
CA GLN A 83 -5.15 -35.81 0.14
C GLN A 83 -3.62 -35.85 0.27
N GLN A 84 -2.89 -35.43 -0.76
CA GLN A 84 -1.44 -35.35 -0.71
C GLN A 84 -0.96 -34.28 0.27
N ALA A 85 -1.64 -33.13 0.34
CA ALA A 85 -1.35 -32.07 1.30
C ALA A 85 -1.47 -32.58 2.74
N ILE A 86 -2.55 -33.30 3.10
CA ILE A 86 -2.68 -33.94 4.43
C ILE A 86 -1.48 -34.86 4.71
N LYS A 87 -1.11 -35.73 3.75
CA LYS A 87 0.02 -36.65 3.92
C LYS A 87 1.32 -35.90 4.19
N ARG A 88 1.56 -34.77 3.52
CA ARG A 88 2.75 -33.93 3.75
C ARG A 88 2.69 -33.23 5.11
N ALA A 89 1.55 -32.64 5.45
CA ALA A 89 1.28 -31.98 6.72
C ALA A 89 1.55 -32.90 7.91
N LYS A 90 0.97 -34.11 7.90
CA LYS A 90 1.23 -35.14 8.90
C LYS A 90 2.71 -35.51 9.00
N LYS A 91 3.38 -35.66 7.85
CA LYS A 91 4.79 -36.08 7.80
C LYS A 91 5.74 -35.07 8.46
N ILE A 92 5.48 -33.78 8.32
CA ILE A 92 6.32 -32.73 8.94
C ILE A 92 5.84 -32.34 10.33
N GLY A 93 4.66 -32.81 10.75
CA GLY A 93 4.08 -32.47 12.05
C GLY A 93 3.28 -31.15 12.06
N GLN A 94 2.83 -30.65 10.91
CA GLN A 94 2.09 -29.39 10.82
C GLN A 94 0.82 -29.42 11.72
N PRO A 95 0.64 -28.45 12.63
CA PRO A 95 -0.44 -28.44 13.61
C PRO A 95 -1.81 -28.18 12.97
N SER A 96 -2.87 -28.71 13.60
CA SER A 96 -4.25 -28.43 13.21
C SER A 96 -4.56 -26.94 13.37
N GLY A 97 -5.44 -26.40 12.52
CA GLY A 97 -5.79 -24.97 12.49
C GLY A 97 -4.81 -24.10 11.71
N SER A 98 -3.66 -24.61 11.28
CA SER A 98 -2.75 -23.87 10.39
C SER A 98 -3.21 -23.89 8.93
N GLY A 99 -2.62 -23.02 8.10
CA GLY A 99 -3.00 -22.82 6.70
C GLY A 99 -2.31 -23.77 5.72
N ILE A 100 -3.00 -24.10 4.64
CA ILE A 100 -2.41 -24.70 3.43
C ILE A 100 -2.93 -23.95 2.21
N TYR A 101 -2.04 -23.24 1.52
CA TYR A 101 -2.37 -22.55 0.28
C TYR A 101 -2.32 -23.52 -0.90
N PHE A 102 -3.16 -23.32 -1.92
CA PHE A 102 -3.11 -24.07 -3.19
C PHE A 102 -2.89 -23.09 -4.34
N ALA A 103 -1.87 -23.34 -5.16
CA ALA A 103 -1.45 -22.40 -6.18
C ALA A 103 -2.32 -22.45 -7.44
N VAL A 104 -2.72 -21.27 -7.92
CA VAL A 104 -3.24 -20.98 -9.26
C VAL A 104 -2.21 -20.10 -9.97
N ASP A 105 -1.21 -20.74 -10.54
CA ASP A 105 0.02 -20.10 -11.04
C ASP A 105 -0.10 -19.66 -12.51
N LYS A 106 -1.23 -19.04 -12.84
CA LYS A 106 -1.51 -18.39 -14.12
C LYS A 106 -2.73 -17.47 -14.01
N ASP A 107 -2.77 -16.46 -14.86
CA ASP A 107 -3.91 -15.56 -14.97
C ASP A 107 -5.11 -16.22 -15.68
N PHE A 108 -5.90 -16.99 -14.92
CA PHE A 108 -7.20 -17.49 -15.36
C PHE A 108 -8.30 -16.50 -14.98
N TYR A 109 -9.06 -16.05 -15.97
CA TYR A 109 -10.07 -14.99 -15.75
C TYR A 109 -11.36 -15.20 -16.54
N ARG A 110 -11.38 -16.11 -17.52
CA ARG A 110 -12.60 -16.40 -18.27
C ARG A 110 -13.54 -17.24 -17.41
N ASN A 111 -14.85 -17.03 -17.55
CA ASN A 111 -15.87 -17.72 -16.75
C ASN A 111 -15.73 -19.25 -16.76
N SER A 112 -15.40 -19.85 -17.92
CA SER A 112 -15.17 -21.29 -18.03
C SER A 112 -13.94 -21.76 -17.23
N GLU A 113 -12.87 -20.97 -17.23
CA GLU A 113 -11.65 -21.26 -16.47
C GLU A 113 -11.90 -21.10 -14.97
N LEU A 114 -12.56 -20.03 -14.55
CA LEU A 114 -12.93 -19.80 -13.15
C LEU A 114 -13.86 -20.90 -12.62
N LYS A 115 -14.77 -21.43 -13.46
CA LYS A 115 -15.59 -22.59 -13.10
C LYS A 115 -14.73 -23.85 -12.85
N ALA A 116 -13.73 -24.10 -13.70
CA ALA A 116 -12.80 -25.21 -13.51
C ALA A 116 -11.93 -25.04 -12.25
N VAL A 117 -11.42 -23.82 -12.02
CA VAL A 117 -10.68 -23.48 -10.79
C VAL A 117 -11.55 -23.72 -9.55
N LYS A 118 -12.80 -23.24 -9.51
CA LYS A 118 -13.72 -23.54 -8.40
C LYS A 118 -13.93 -25.03 -8.20
N SER A 119 -14.16 -25.78 -9.28
CA SER A 119 -14.35 -27.23 -9.22
C SER A 119 -13.12 -27.96 -8.65
N TYR A 120 -11.91 -27.49 -8.97
CA TYR A 120 -10.68 -27.97 -8.34
C TYR A 120 -10.68 -27.69 -6.83
N PHE A 121 -10.97 -26.46 -6.40
CA PHE A 121 -10.97 -26.11 -4.97
C PHE A 121 -12.06 -26.84 -4.16
N GLU A 122 -13.24 -27.09 -4.73
CA GLU A 122 -14.23 -28.01 -4.14
C GLU A 122 -13.65 -29.41 -3.94
N GLY A 123 -12.88 -29.90 -4.92
CA GLY A 123 -12.16 -31.17 -4.81
C GLY A 123 -11.12 -31.14 -3.70
N VAL A 124 -10.38 -30.04 -3.55
CA VAL A 124 -9.41 -29.88 -2.46
C VAL A 124 -10.09 -29.91 -1.11
N GLN A 125 -11.24 -29.24 -0.92
CA GLN A 125 -12.02 -29.32 0.33
C GLN A 125 -12.35 -30.78 0.69
N VAL A 126 -12.83 -31.56 -0.28
CA VAL A 126 -13.11 -32.99 -0.10
C VAL A 126 -11.83 -33.75 0.26
N GLY A 127 -10.71 -33.46 -0.41
CA GLY A 127 -9.42 -34.07 -0.14
C GLY A 127 -8.87 -33.77 1.27
N LEU A 128 -9.12 -32.55 1.77
CA LEU A 128 -8.72 -32.10 3.10
C LEU A 128 -9.61 -32.65 4.23
N ALA A 129 -10.89 -32.92 3.95
CA ALA A 129 -11.84 -33.45 4.92
C ALA A 129 -11.54 -34.90 5.38
N GLY A 130 -10.68 -35.64 4.66
CA GLY A 130 -10.33 -37.02 5.00
C GLY A 130 -9.30 -37.20 6.13
N GLY A 131 -8.95 -36.14 6.85
CA GLY A 131 -7.94 -36.13 7.91
C GLY A 131 -8.54 -36.07 9.33
N ASP A 132 -7.73 -36.44 10.33
CA ASP A 132 -7.94 -36.24 11.76
C ASP A 132 -7.57 -34.82 12.23
N ARG A 133 -7.04 -34.00 11.32
CA ARG A 133 -6.65 -32.60 11.55
C ARG A 133 -7.39 -31.70 10.58
N THR A 134 -7.78 -30.53 11.05
CA THR A 134 -8.37 -29.46 10.26
C THR A 134 -7.29 -28.49 9.80
N TYR A 135 -7.34 -28.06 8.54
CA TYR A 135 -6.42 -27.06 7.99
C TYR A 135 -7.24 -25.97 7.31
N ARG A 136 -6.82 -24.72 7.47
CA ARG A 136 -7.44 -23.58 6.80
C ARG A 136 -7.01 -23.55 5.34
N MET A 137 -7.96 -23.62 4.42
CA MET A 137 -7.64 -23.68 3.00
C MET A 137 -7.38 -22.27 2.46
N GLY A 138 -6.23 -22.08 1.83
CA GLY A 138 -5.87 -20.84 1.15
C GLY A 138 -5.67 -21.01 -0.35
N ALA A 139 -5.63 -19.90 -1.08
CA ALA A 139 -5.25 -19.86 -2.49
C ALA A 139 -4.11 -18.88 -2.75
N TYR A 140 -3.22 -19.23 -3.67
CA TYR A 140 -2.28 -18.30 -4.30
C TYR A 140 -2.74 -18.01 -5.74
N GLY A 141 -2.80 -16.76 -6.18
CA GLY A 141 -3.19 -16.45 -7.56
C GLY A 141 -3.45 -14.98 -7.88
N SER A 142 -4.10 -14.73 -9.02
CA SER A 142 -4.52 -13.37 -9.43
C SER A 142 -5.66 -12.84 -8.57
N GLY A 143 -5.85 -11.52 -8.57
CA GLY A 143 -6.96 -10.90 -7.82
C GLY A 143 -8.34 -11.41 -8.25
N THR A 144 -8.54 -11.69 -9.55
CA THR A 144 -9.80 -12.30 -10.03
C THR A 144 -10.02 -13.69 -9.45
N VAL A 145 -8.99 -14.54 -9.43
CA VAL A 145 -9.07 -15.89 -8.87
C VAL A 145 -9.36 -15.83 -7.38
N LEU A 146 -8.61 -15.03 -6.62
CA LEU A 146 -8.77 -14.94 -5.17
C LEU A 146 -10.15 -14.42 -4.78
N ARG A 147 -10.62 -13.35 -5.43
CA ARG A 147 -12.00 -12.86 -5.23
C ARG A 147 -13.03 -13.95 -5.51
N THR A 148 -12.89 -14.67 -6.63
CA THR A 148 -13.83 -15.72 -7.03
C THR A 148 -13.90 -16.85 -6.00
N LEU A 149 -12.76 -17.23 -5.40
CA LEU A 149 -12.70 -18.31 -4.42
C LEU A 149 -13.20 -17.87 -3.04
N LEU A 150 -12.90 -16.63 -2.62
CA LEU A 150 -13.41 -16.06 -1.37
C LEU A 150 -14.94 -15.86 -1.43
N GLU A 151 -15.47 -15.28 -2.51
CA GLU A 151 -16.92 -15.06 -2.67
C GLU A 151 -17.72 -16.37 -2.80
N ALA A 152 -17.05 -17.48 -3.11
CA ALA A 152 -17.65 -18.81 -3.16
C ALA A 152 -17.50 -19.59 -1.85
N ASP A 153 -16.95 -18.97 -0.79
CA ASP A 153 -16.61 -19.61 0.49
C ASP A 153 -15.76 -20.88 0.33
N LEU A 154 -14.94 -20.92 -0.73
CA LEU A 154 -14.07 -22.06 -1.00
C LEU A 154 -12.77 -21.93 -0.22
N VAL A 155 -12.24 -20.73 -0.03
CA VAL A 155 -11.00 -20.48 0.72
C VAL A 155 -11.21 -19.46 1.82
N GLU A 156 -10.39 -19.56 2.87
CA GLU A 156 -10.32 -18.59 3.97
C GLU A 156 -9.13 -17.63 3.78
N LEU A 157 -8.00 -18.15 3.29
CA LEU A 157 -6.75 -17.41 3.18
C LEU A 157 -6.44 -17.03 1.73
N ALA A 158 -5.90 -15.83 1.52
CA ALA A 158 -5.64 -15.29 0.18
C ALA A 158 -4.20 -14.78 0.03
N TRP A 159 -3.42 -15.40 -0.85
CA TRP A 159 -2.06 -15.00 -1.19
C TRP A 159 -2.03 -14.42 -2.61
N LEU A 160 -1.96 -13.10 -2.72
CA LEU A 160 -1.90 -12.39 -3.99
C LEU A 160 -0.53 -12.55 -4.65
N ALA A 161 -0.54 -12.99 -5.90
CA ALA A 161 0.66 -13.11 -6.72
C ALA A 161 1.27 -11.75 -7.07
N GLY A 162 2.60 -11.68 -7.18
CA GLY A 162 3.34 -10.46 -7.51
C GLY A 162 3.12 -9.97 -8.95
N ALA A 163 2.46 -10.77 -9.79
CA ALA A 163 2.08 -10.41 -11.15
C ALA A 163 0.93 -9.39 -11.16
N ARG A 164 1.24 -8.11 -10.89
CA ARG A 164 0.27 -7.00 -10.79
C ARG A 164 -0.56 -6.74 -12.05
N LYS A 165 -0.10 -7.20 -13.22
CA LYS A 165 -0.83 -7.09 -14.49
C LYS A 165 -1.85 -8.21 -14.70
N TRP A 166 -1.83 -9.24 -13.87
CA TRP A 166 -2.87 -10.27 -13.92
C TRP A 166 -4.22 -9.68 -13.54
N SER A 167 -5.27 -10.29 -14.09
CA SER A 167 -6.64 -9.84 -13.93
C SER A 167 -7.00 -9.61 -12.46
N GLY A 168 -7.59 -8.44 -12.19
CA GLY A 168 -8.07 -8.07 -10.86
C GLY A 168 -6.99 -7.83 -9.79
N SER A 169 -5.71 -8.08 -10.05
CA SER A 169 -4.67 -8.03 -9.01
C SER A 169 -4.52 -6.65 -8.36
N GLN A 170 -4.54 -5.56 -9.13
CA GLN A 170 -4.45 -4.21 -8.56
C GLN A 170 -5.67 -3.84 -7.72
N ALA A 171 -6.87 -4.20 -8.19
CA ALA A 171 -8.11 -3.95 -7.43
C ALA A 171 -8.16 -4.79 -6.15
N PHE A 172 -7.71 -6.03 -6.21
CA PHE A 172 -7.66 -6.92 -5.05
C PHE A 172 -6.62 -6.46 -4.03
N LEU A 173 -5.44 -6.00 -4.47
CA LEU A 173 -4.42 -5.40 -3.61
C LEU A 173 -4.99 -4.20 -2.82
N LYS A 174 -5.72 -3.31 -3.50
CA LYS A 174 -6.39 -2.15 -2.87
C LYS A 174 -7.53 -2.53 -1.92
N SER A 175 -8.11 -3.72 -2.09
CA SER A 175 -9.25 -4.16 -1.27
C SER A 175 -8.85 -4.63 0.13
N GLU A 176 -7.55 -4.85 0.38
CA GLU A 176 -7.00 -5.39 1.64
C GLU A 176 -7.54 -6.78 2.05
N LYS A 177 -8.35 -7.44 1.21
CA LYS A 177 -8.86 -8.81 1.43
C LYS A 177 -7.82 -9.92 1.25
N TRP A 178 -6.58 -9.56 0.95
CA TRP A 178 -5.45 -10.49 0.88
C TRP A 178 -4.83 -10.65 2.28
N HIS A 179 -4.27 -11.82 2.55
CA HIS A 179 -3.51 -12.10 3.78
C HIS A 179 -2.00 -11.97 3.51
N ILE A 180 -1.57 -12.41 2.32
CA ILE A 180 -0.18 -12.33 1.86
C ILE A 180 -0.17 -11.70 0.46
N PHE A 181 0.83 -10.86 0.17
CA PHE A 181 1.13 -10.37 -1.17
C PHE A 181 2.60 -10.60 -1.47
N GLN A 182 2.88 -11.23 -2.61
CA GLN A 182 4.24 -11.45 -3.08
C GLN A 182 4.79 -10.15 -3.70
N ASN A 183 5.68 -9.46 -3.00
CA ASN A 183 6.11 -8.10 -3.34
C ASN A 183 7.48 -8.01 -4.02
N GLY A 184 8.28 -9.09 -4.01
CA GLY A 184 9.59 -9.11 -4.65
C GLY A 184 9.80 -10.45 -5.34
N LEU A 185 10.11 -10.42 -6.63
CA LEU A 185 10.16 -11.60 -7.49
C LEU A 185 11.57 -11.89 -7.98
N ASP A 186 11.85 -13.18 -8.18
CA ASP A 186 13.07 -13.72 -8.80
C ASP A 186 14.36 -13.27 -8.10
N LEU A 187 14.29 -13.08 -6.78
CA LEU A 187 15.42 -12.61 -6.00
C LEU A 187 16.41 -13.74 -5.74
N ARG A 188 17.69 -13.38 -5.72
CA ARG A 188 18.79 -14.29 -5.45
C ARG A 188 19.73 -13.63 -4.47
N ASP A 189 20.00 -14.31 -3.36
CA ASP A 189 21.05 -13.89 -2.44
C ASP A 189 21.98 -15.07 -2.10
N GLY A 190 23.11 -15.12 -2.82
CA GLY A 190 23.94 -16.31 -2.90
C GLY A 190 23.26 -17.40 -3.74
N LYS A 191 23.16 -18.61 -3.19
CA LYS A 191 22.57 -19.78 -3.88
C LYS A 191 21.09 -20.02 -3.58
N ILE A 192 20.41 -19.12 -2.86
CA ILE A 192 19.00 -19.30 -2.49
C ILE A 192 18.12 -18.45 -3.42
N PRO A 193 17.41 -19.08 -4.40
CA PRO A 193 16.32 -18.40 -5.09
C PRO A 193 15.17 -18.18 -4.10
N HIS A 194 14.65 -16.97 -4.02
CA HIS A 194 13.52 -16.67 -3.15
C HIS A 194 12.72 -15.49 -3.71
N ASP A 195 11.46 -15.42 -3.31
CA ASP A 195 10.62 -14.25 -3.47
C ASP A 195 10.32 -13.67 -2.07
N THR A 196 10.04 -12.37 -2.01
CA THR A 196 9.60 -11.74 -0.76
C THR A 196 8.09 -11.60 -0.74
N ASN A 197 7.56 -11.67 0.46
CA ASN A 197 6.14 -11.57 0.74
C ASN A 197 5.91 -10.61 1.89
N ILE A 198 4.74 -9.98 1.87
CA ILE A 198 4.25 -9.11 2.93
C ILE A 198 2.84 -9.49 3.32
N THR A 199 2.39 -9.07 4.50
CA THR A 199 1.01 -9.22 4.94
C THR A 199 0.20 -7.96 4.67
N SER A 200 -1.12 -8.11 4.61
CA SER A 200 -2.00 -6.94 4.59
C SER A 200 -1.91 -6.21 5.92
N PRO A 201 -2.24 -4.90 5.92
CA PRO A 201 -2.28 -4.10 7.13
C PRO A 201 -2.98 -4.80 8.31
N GLY A 202 -2.31 -4.92 9.45
CA GLY A 202 -2.89 -5.53 10.67
C GLY A 202 -3.01 -7.07 10.65
N THR A 203 -2.70 -7.74 9.54
CA THR A 203 -2.74 -9.20 9.46
C THR A 203 -1.54 -9.81 10.17
N THR A 204 -1.79 -10.39 11.35
CA THR A 204 -0.82 -11.14 12.16
C THR A 204 -0.95 -12.65 11.97
N ASP A 205 -2.11 -13.14 11.54
CA ASP A 205 -2.36 -14.54 11.23
C ASP A 205 -2.70 -14.70 9.75
N PHE A 206 -1.82 -15.38 9.03
CA PHE A 206 -1.96 -15.75 7.62
C PHE A 206 -1.82 -17.27 7.42
N GLY A 207 -2.06 -18.05 8.47
CA GLY A 207 -1.95 -19.51 8.44
C GLY A 207 -0.55 -20.08 8.68
N GLN A 208 0.40 -19.25 9.08
CA GLN A 208 1.73 -19.69 9.51
C GLN A 208 1.67 -20.49 10.81
N PHE A 209 2.70 -21.30 11.06
CA PHE A 209 2.78 -22.19 12.21
C PHE A 209 4.22 -22.45 12.67
N SER A 210 4.34 -22.90 13.92
CA SER A 210 5.55 -23.50 14.50
C SER A 210 5.23 -24.95 14.87
N LEU A 211 6.23 -25.83 14.91
CA LEU A 211 6.08 -27.24 15.29
C LEU A 211 6.07 -27.45 16.80
N SER A 212 6.86 -26.67 17.54
CA SER A 212 7.01 -26.78 19.01
C SER A 212 6.03 -25.94 19.81
N ALA A 213 5.23 -25.09 19.17
CA ALA A 213 4.24 -24.26 19.86
C ALA A 213 3.01 -25.09 20.27
N ALA A 214 3.00 -25.55 21.53
CA ALA A 214 1.76 -25.77 22.25
C ALA A 214 1.16 -24.40 22.55
N ALA A 215 0.29 -23.88 21.67
CA ALA A 215 -0.47 -22.64 21.86
C ALA A 215 0.27 -21.59 22.71
N ALA A 216 1.52 -21.31 22.36
CA ALA A 216 2.23 -20.21 22.97
C ALA A 216 1.63 -18.98 22.31
N ASP A 217 0.92 -18.19 23.10
CA ASP A 217 0.55 -16.82 22.76
C ASP A 217 1.76 -16.21 22.05
N PHE A 218 1.67 -16.11 20.72
CA PHE A 218 2.56 -15.23 19.99
C PHE A 218 2.35 -13.89 20.68
N GLU A 219 3.39 -13.39 21.35
CA GLU A 219 3.36 -12.03 21.89
C GLU A 219 2.92 -11.16 20.72
N MET A 220 1.64 -10.77 20.77
CA MET A 220 1.08 -9.82 19.85
C MET A 220 1.88 -8.57 20.11
N LEU A 221 2.86 -8.30 19.23
CA LEU A 221 3.29 -6.94 19.01
C LEU A 221 2.03 -6.21 18.59
N ASN A 222 1.39 -5.63 19.60
CA ASN A 222 0.20 -4.82 19.53
C ASN A 222 0.63 -3.53 18.83
N VAL A 223 0.93 -3.62 17.53
CA VAL A 223 1.08 -2.48 16.66
C VAL A 223 -0.35 -2.07 16.35
N ALA A 224 -0.89 -1.29 17.27
CA ALA A 224 -2.25 -0.76 17.26
C ALA A 224 -2.75 -0.43 15.85
N ASP A 225 -3.96 -0.91 15.54
CA ASP A 225 -4.95 -0.42 14.58
C ASP A 225 -4.57 0.86 13.82
N LYS A 226 -3.57 0.77 12.93
CA LYS A 226 -3.30 1.83 11.96
C LYS A 226 -3.40 1.22 10.57
N PRO A 227 -4.26 1.75 9.69
CA PRO A 227 -4.27 1.35 8.30
C PRO A 227 -2.87 1.61 7.71
N LEU A 228 -2.13 0.53 7.46
CA LEU A 228 -0.80 0.60 6.86
C LEU A 228 -0.95 1.06 5.42
N THR A 229 -0.38 2.23 5.13
CA THR A 229 -0.36 2.76 3.76
C THR A 229 0.86 2.21 3.04
N MET A 230 0.68 1.62 1.87
CA MET A 230 1.76 1.03 1.09
C MET A 230 2.02 1.85 -0.16
N PHE A 231 3.28 2.07 -0.48
CA PHE A 231 3.72 2.79 -1.67
C PHE A 231 4.67 1.95 -2.52
N GLU A 232 4.69 2.26 -3.81
CA GLU A 232 5.72 1.85 -4.75
C GLU A 232 6.64 3.03 -5.05
N VAL A 233 7.95 2.79 -5.04
CA VAL A 233 8.96 3.77 -5.42
C VAL A 233 8.90 4.01 -6.93
N SER A 234 8.44 5.20 -7.32
CA SER A 234 8.21 5.61 -8.71
C SER A 234 9.29 6.60 -9.16
N VAL A 235 10.45 6.07 -9.52
CA VAL A 235 11.62 6.84 -10.03
C VAL A 235 12.26 6.09 -11.20
N SER A 236 13.07 6.78 -12.01
CA SER A 236 13.81 6.16 -13.13
C SER A 236 15.10 5.45 -12.70
N SER A 237 15.67 5.80 -11.54
CA SER A 237 16.99 5.29 -11.10
C SER A 237 17.01 4.90 -9.61
N SER A 238 17.01 5.84 -8.69
CA SER A 238 16.98 5.56 -7.25
C SER A 238 16.40 6.72 -6.46
N LEU A 239 15.56 6.41 -5.48
CA LEU A 239 15.08 7.36 -4.49
C LEU A 239 15.92 7.24 -3.23
N TRP A 240 16.49 8.35 -2.74
CA TRP A 240 17.29 8.31 -1.51
C TRP A 240 16.42 8.31 -0.26
N LEU A 241 16.51 7.24 0.53
CA LEU A 241 16.03 7.22 1.91
C LEU A 241 17.00 8.00 2.79
N ARG A 242 16.47 8.86 3.67
CA ARG A 242 17.24 9.81 4.48
C ARG A 242 16.96 9.66 5.97
N GLY A 243 17.90 10.12 6.80
CA GLY A 243 17.76 10.08 8.26
C GLY A 243 16.72 11.06 8.85
N GLY A 244 16.08 11.88 8.02
CA GLY A 244 15.07 12.84 8.46
C GLY A 244 14.32 13.47 7.28
N PRO A 245 13.22 14.20 7.55
CA PRO A 245 12.32 14.76 6.53
C PRO A 245 12.92 16.00 5.87
N GLY A 246 13.87 15.81 4.95
CA GLY A 246 14.53 16.90 4.24
C GLY A 246 15.80 16.48 3.48
N THR A 247 16.20 17.27 2.49
CA THR A 247 17.41 16.99 1.69
C THR A 247 18.71 17.26 2.44
N GLN A 248 18.67 18.04 3.53
CA GLN A 248 19.77 18.31 4.45
C GLN A 248 20.16 17.09 5.29
N PHE A 249 19.25 16.12 5.46
CA PHE A 249 19.53 14.91 6.25
C PHE A 249 20.39 13.91 5.48
N LYS A 250 21.22 13.17 6.22
CA LYS A 250 22.12 12.13 5.69
C LYS A 250 21.37 11.13 4.82
N LYS A 251 21.93 10.83 3.64
CA LYS A 251 21.48 9.72 2.78
C LYS A 251 21.84 8.40 3.47
N LEU A 252 20.85 7.57 3.71
CA LEU A 252 21.03 6.25 4.33
C LEU A 252 21.22 5.19 3.27
N ARG A 253 20.33 5.14 2.27
CA ARG A 253 20.36 4.15 1.18
C ARG A 253 19.53 4.57 -0.03
N GLY A 254 19.83 3.98 -1.18
CA GLY A 254 18.99 4.06 -2.38
C GLY A 254 17.86 3.05 -2.33
N LEU A 255 16.67 3.47 -2.77
CA LEU A 255 15.51 2.65 -3.01
C LEU A 255 15.33 2.51 -4.52
N ASN A 256 15.24 1.27 -4.99
CA ASN A 256 15.14 0.96 -6.41
C ASN A 256 13.72 1.24 -6.95
N PRO A 257 13.57 1.53 -8.26
CA PRO A 257 12.26 1.64 -8.90
C PRO A 257 11.44 0.37 -8.67
N GLY A 258 10.16 0.53 -8.39
CA GLY A 258 9.25 -0.58 -8.12
C GLY A 258 9.38 -1.20 -6.72
N LEU A 259 10.35 -0.75 -5.90
CA LEU A 259 10.45 -1.22 -4.51
C LEU A 259 9.19 -0.80 -3.74
N GLN A 260 8.60 -1.74 -3.02
CA GLN A 260 7.45 -1.49 -2.18
C GLN A 260 7.88 -1.14 -0.77
N VAL A 261 7.24 -0.15 -0.19
CA VAL A 261 7.54 0.40 1.12
C VAL A 261 6.27 0.73 1.88
N TYR A 262 6.31 0.70 3.21
CA TYR A 262 5.22 1.16 4.05
C TYR A 262 5.46 2.61 4.44
N GLY A 263 4.42 3.43 4.35
CA GLY A 263 4.39 4.73 4.99
C GLY A 263 3.76 4.62 6.38
N LEU A 264 4.42 5.19 7.38
CA LEU A 264 3.97 5.17 8.77
C LEU A 264 3.45 6.52 9.25
N GLU A 265 4.06 7.60 8.75
CA GLU A 265 3.77 8.98 9.14
C GLU A 265 4.19 9.91 8.01
N ARG A 266 3.53 11.07 7.92
CA ARG A 266 3.89 12.15 7.02
C ARG A 266 4.38 13.37 7.81
N LYS A 267 5.52 13.93 7.39
CA LYS A 267 6.09 15.20 7.88
C LYS A 267 6.37 16.13 6.71
N GLY A 268 5.48 17.10 6.47
CA GLY A 268 5.49 17.90 5.24
C GLY A 268 5.42 17.00 3.99
N ASP A 269 6.32 17.17 3.02
CA ASP A 269 6.39 16.32 1.81
C ASP A 269 7.12 14.98 2.02
N TRP A 270 7.56 14.68 3.24
CA TRP A 270 8.36 13.49 3.54
C TRP A 270 7.54 12.43 4.25
N ILE A 271 7.74 11.19 3.84
CA ILE A 271 7.09 10.02 4.39
C ILE A 271 8.10 9.26 5.23
N ALA A 272 7.76 9.01 6.49
CA ALA A 272 8.45 8.06 7.33
C ALA A 272 8.19 6.67 6.74
N VAL A 273 9.24 6.09 6.17
CA VAL A 273 9.22 4.83 5.44
C VAL A 273 9.72 3.71 6.35
N ASP A 274 8.97 2.62 6.35
CA ASP A 274 9.35 1.31 6.85
C ASP A 274 9.49 0.37 5.64
N LEU A 275 10.68 -0.23 5.49
CA LEU A 275 11.02 -1.13 4.41
C LEU A 275 10.65 -2.57 4.71
N SER A 276 10.46 -2.90 5.98
CA SER A 276 10.32 -4.27 6.48
C SER A 276 8.90 -4.62 6.94
N GLY A 277 8.07 -3.61 7.19
CA GLY A 277 6.73 -3.75 7.76
C GLY A 277 6.77 -4.12 9.24
N ASP A 278 7.74 -3.65 10.03
CA ASP A 278 7.78 -3.79 11.50
C ASP A 278 7.14 -2.64 12.26
N GLY A 279 6.68 -1.61 11.56
CA GLY A 279 6.19 -0.39 12.18
C GLY A 279 7.32 0.50 12.70
N ILE A 280 8.58 0.20 12.37
CA ILE A 280 9.76 0.99 12.73
C ILE A 280 10.21 1.80 11.51
N VAL A 281 10.48 3.09 11.73
CA VAL A 281 10.94 3.99 10.66
C VAL A 281 12.39 3.68 10.30
N ASP A 282 12.61 3.18 9.09
CA ASP A 282 13.95 3.00 8.49
C ASP A 282 14.55 4.32 7.97
N GLY A 283 13.69 5.28 7.64
CA GLY A 283 14.09 6.62 7.24
C GLY A 283 12.96 7.39 6.56
N PHE A 284 13.30 8.46 5.86
CA PHE A 284 12.35 9.34 5.20
C PHE A 284 12.59 9.39 3.69
N ALA A 285 11.52 9.29 2.91
CA ALA A 285 11.53 9.46 1.47
C ALA A 285 10.55 10.55 1.06
N HIS A 286 10.87 11.29 -0.01
CA HIS A 286 9.99 12.36 -0.48
C HIS A 286 8.76 11.77 -1.18
N GLY A 287 7.56 12.15 -0.75
CA GLY A 287 6.28 11.55 -1.14
C GLY A 287 5.94 11.71 -2.62
N SER A 288 6.49 12.72 -3.31
CA SER A 288 6.28 12.89 -4.77
C SER A 288 6.81 11.72 -5.61
N TYR A 289 7.70 10.89 -5.05
CA TYR A 289 8.29 9.73 -5.71
C TYR A 289 7.70 8.40 -5.22
N LEU A 290 6.58 8.46 -4.50
CA LEU A 290 5.89 7.31 -3.93
C LEU A 290 4.47 7.24 -4.52
N THR A 291 4.18 6.16 -5.24
CA THR A 291 2.84 5.90 -5.78
C THR A 291 2.07 5.00 -4.82
N PRO A 292 0.90 5.40 -4.31
CA PRO A 292 0.15 4.58 -3.37
C PRO A 292 -0.35 3.29 -4.03
N LEU A 293 -0.09 2.16 -3.37
CA LEU A 293 -0.61 0.84 -3.70
C LEU A 293 -1.84 0.48 -2.84
N VAL A 294 -1.79 0.85 -1.56
CA VAL A 294 -2.84 0.66 -0.55
C VAL A 294 -2.92 1.94 0.28
N GLY A 295 -4.12 2.47 0.53
CA GLY A 295 -4.32 3.79 1.15
C GLY A 295 -3.86 4.96 0.26
N GLY A 296 -3.41 6.05 0.88
CA GLY A 296 -2.84 7.20 0.19
C GLY A 296 -2.06 8.14 1.10
N LEU A 297 -1.43 9.18 0.54
CA LEU A 297 -0.75 10.19 1.38
C LEU A 297 -1.68 10.82 2.42
N HIS A 298 -2.98 10.92 2.12
CA HIS A 298 -4.00 11.44 3.02
C HIS A 298 -4.37 10.49 4.18
N THR A 299 -4.05 9.20 4.08
CA THR A 299 -4.35 8.21 5.13
C THR A 299 -3.24 8.12 6.18
N LEU A 300 -2.09 8.76 5.95
CA LEU A 300 -0.99 8.78 6.90
C LEU A 300 -1.24 9.78 8.03
N PRO A 301 -0.95 9.42 9.30
CA PRO A 301 -0.86 10.39 10.38
C PRO A 301 0.10 11.52 10.00
N HIS A 302 -0.34 12.77 10.14
CA HIS A 302 0.49 13.95 9.92
C HIS A 302 0.84 14.58 11.28
N ASP A 303 2.03 15.16 11.40
CA ASP A 303 2.63 15.74 12.61
C ASP A 303 1.94 17.01 13.17
N GLY A 304 0.68 17.26 12.81
CA GLY A 304 -0.02 18.51 13.11
C GLY A 304 0.21 19.63 12.10
N THR A 305 0.96 19.38 11.02
CA THR A 305 1.04 20.29 9.85
C THR A 305 -0.37 20.67 9.38
N ARG A 306 -0.66 21.97 9.32
CA ARG A 306 -1.94 22.53 8.84
C ARG A 306 -1.81 22.89 7.37
N ALA A 307 -2.95 23.03 6.69
CA ALA A 307 -2.97 23.38 5.26
C ALA A 307 -2.24 24.70 4.96
N VAL A 308 -2.29 25.67 5.87
CA VAL A 308 -1.55 26.93 5.74
C VAL A 308 -0.03 26.74 5.80
N ASP A 309 0.47 25.73 6.52
CA ASP A 309 1.90 25.48 6.65
C ASP A 309 2.43 24.90 5.32
N ILE A 310 1.63 24.08 4.61
CA ILE A 310 1.90 23.67 3.23
C ILE A 310 1.92 24.88 2.28
N ALA A 311 0.97 25.81 2.44
CA ALA A 311 0.94 27.01 1.61
C ALA A 311 2.20 27.89 1.78
N TYR A 312 2.76 27.97 3.00
CA TYR A 312 4.02 28.67 3.25
C TYR A 312 5.22 27.98 2.60
N GLN A 313 5.25 26.66 2.55
CA GLN A 313 6.31 25.92 1.83
C GLN A 313 6.28 26.24 0.33
N GLU A 314 5.08 26.31 -0.25
CA GLU A 314 4.90 26.67 -1.68
C GLU A 314 5.30 28.12 -1.96
N LEU A 315 5.06 29.03 -1.01
CA LEU A 315 5.58 30.40 -1.06
C LEU A 315 7.11 30.44 -1.02
N GLU A 316 7.74 29.69 -0.10
CA GLU A 316 9.21 29.63 0.03
C GLU A 316 9.88 29.01 -1.20
N ARG A 317 9.20 28.09 -1.89
CA ARG A 317 9.64 27.53 -3.18
C ARG A 317 9.59 28.54 -4.32
N GLY A 318 8.88 29.66 -4.17
CA GLY A 318 8.73 30.68 -5.20
C GLY A 318 7.88 30.23 -6.39
N VAL A 319 6.84 29.41 -6.15
CA VAL A 319 6.00 28.84 -7.22
C VAL A 319 5.29 29.95 -8.00
N ARG A 320 5.48 29.94 -9.32
CA ARG A 320 4.88 30.88 -10.28
C ARG A 320 4.63 30.24 -11.64
N GLU A 321 3.67 30.75 -12.41
CA GLU A 321 3.45 30.36 -13.80
C GLU A 321 4.70 30.68 -14.64
N ILE A 322 4.83 29.96 -15.75
CA ILE A 322 5.85 30.19 -16.77
C ILE A 322 5.19 30.85 -17.98
N ASP A 323 5.93 31.65 -18.73
CA ASP A 323 5.38 32.36 -19.88
C ASP A 323 5.03 31.36 -21.01
N GLY A 324 3.80 31.46 -21.53
CA GLY A 324 3.29 30.62 -22.62
C GLY A 324 2.21 29.64 -22.18
N PRO A 325 1.73 28.76 -23.08
CA PRO A 325 0.64 27.81 -22.81
C PRO A 325 1.08 26.57 -21.99
N GLU A 326 2.32 26.56 -21.49
CA GLU A 326 2.85 25.42 -20.74
C GLU A 326 2.63 25.61 -19.23
N THR A 327 2.07 24.59 -18.58
CA THR A 327 1.90 24.62 -17.12
C THR A 327 3.20 24.36 -16.38
N ASN A 328 3.49 25.20 -15.38
CA ASN A 328 4.59 24.95 -14.47
C ASN A 328 4.40 23.56 -13.82
N SER A 329 5.39 22.68 -13.94
CA SER A 329 5.29 21.29 -13.46
C SER A 329 4.95 21.15 -11.97
N HIS A 330 5.22 22.18 -11.16
CA HIS A 330 4.81 22.22 -9.76
C HIS A 330 3.35 22.67 -9.59
N ILE A 331 2.88 23.63 -10.37
CA ILE A 331 1.45 24.00 -10.43
C ILE A 331 0.62 22.82 -10.97
N ALA A 332 1.18 22.02 -11.88
CA ALA A 332 0.57 20.77 -12.36
C ALA A 332 0.14 19.82 -11.21
N LEU A 333 0.87 19.83 -10.09
CA LEU A 333 0.55 19.03 -8.91
C LEU A 333 -0.78 19.43 -8.25
N TYR A 334 -1.16 20.70 -8.35
CA TYR A 334 -2.40 21.20 -7.74
C TYR A 334 -3.66 20.65 -8.43
N TYR A 335 -3.52 20.20 -9.67
CA TYR A 335 -4.61 19.60 -10.45
C TYR A 335 -4.70 18.08 -10.29
N ARG A 336 -3.64 17.42 -9.83
CA ARG A 336 -3.47 15.95 -9.92
C ARG A 336 -4.57 15.15 -9.25
N ASP A 337 -5.09 15.64 -8.14
CA ASP A 337 -6.06 14.93 -7.30
C ASP A 337 -7.51 15.39 -7.57
N MET A 338 -7.76 16.19 -8.62
CA MET A 338 -9.07 16.71 -9.00
C MET A 338 -9.60 16.03 -10.28
N ASP A 339 -10.85 15.55 -10.26
CA ASP A 339 -11.47 14.87 -11.40
C ASP A 339 -11.86 15.86 -12.53
N GLY A 340 -11.61 15.47 -13.79
CA GLY A 340 -12.19 16.10 -14.98
C GLY A 340 -11.59 17.43 -15.44
N VAL A 341 -10.27 17.63 -15.28
CA VAL A 341 -9.61 18.93 -15.44
C VAL A 341 -8.76 19.04 -16.72
N SER A 342 -8.76 20.22 -17.35
CA SER A 342 -7.79 20.63 -18.38
C SER A 342 -6.55 21.25 -17.73
N TYR A 343 -5.35 20.79 -18.12
CA TYR A 343 -4.06 21.24 -17.57
C TYR A 343 -3.54 22.47 -18.32
N ASP A 344 -4.23 23.60 -18.18
CA ASP A 344 -3.79 24.89 -18.72
C ASP A 344 -4.03 25.98 -17.67
N ASP A 345 -2.95 26.39 -17.00
CA ASP A 345 -2.90 27.45 -15.98
C ASP A 345 -2.94 28.86 -16.58
N SER A 346 -2.64 29.03 -17.88
CA SER A 346 -2.66 30.34 -18.56
C SER A 346 -4.09 30.86 -18.81
N GLU A 347 -5.09 29.96 -18.81
CA GLU A 347 -6.51 30.31 -19.00
C GLU A 347 -7.36 30.15 -17.72
N GLN A 348 -6.84 29.51 -16.68
CA GLN A 348 -7.62 29.09 -15.50
C GLN A 348 -7.13 29.67 -14.17
N ALA A 349 -8.06 30.27 -13.42
CA ALA A 349 -7.78 30.72 -12.06
C ALA A 349 -7.48 29.53 -11.13
N TRP A 350 -6.22 29.36 -10.71
CA TRP A 350 -5.79 28.18 -9.94
C TRP A 350 -5.81 28.31 -8.41
N CYS A 351 -6.36 29.41 -7.87
CA CYS A 351 -6.46 29.62 -6.42
C CYS A 351 -7.23 28.51 -5.68
N SER A 352 -8.30 27.95 -6.24
CA SER A 352 -9.05 26.84 -5.60
C SER A 352 -8.28 25.53 -5.68
N TYR A 353 -7.56 25.28 -6.78
CA TYR A 353 -6.73 24.08 -6.93
C TYR A 353 -5.61 24.07 -5.90
N PHE A 354 -4.94 25.21 -5.73
CA PHE A 354 -3.93 25.41 -4.69
C PHE A 354 -4.46 25.12 -3.29
N VAL A 355 -5.61 25.70 -2.91
CA VAL A 355 -6.18 25.47 -1.56
C VAL A 355 -6.63 24.01 -1.39
N ASN A 356 -7.18 23.37 -2.44
CA ASN A 356 -7.48 21.93 -2.40
C ASN A 356 -6.21 21.11 -2.16
N PHE A 357 -5.14 21.36 -2.92
CA PHE A 357 -3.86 20.69 -2.74
C PHE A 357 -3.34 20.82 -1.31
N CYS A 358 -3.31 22.03 -0.75
CA CYS A 358 -2.86 22.26 0.62
C CYS A 358 -3.71 21.52 1.65
N VAL A 359 -5.03 21.49 1.47
CA VAL A 359 -5.96 20.80 2.38
C VAL A 359 -5.79 19.28 2.28
N THR A 360 -5.74 18.72 1.07
CA THR A 360 -5.57 17.27 0.87
C THR A 360 -4.21 16.78 1.34
N GLN A 361 -3.18 17.61 1.32
CA GLN A 361 -1.88 17.28 1.90
C GLN A 361 -1.94 17.02 3.41
N THR A 362 -2.97 17.51 4.10
CA THR A 362 -3.18 17.32 5.55
C THR A 362 -4.16 16.21 5.90
N GLY A 363 -4.52 15.34 4.94
CA GLY A 363 -5.49 14.26 5.18
C GLY A 363 -6.95 14.71 5.21
N ASN A 364 -7.23 16.02 5.06
CA ASN A 364 -8.57 16.56 4.99
C ASN A 364 -9.13 16.49 3.56
N GLU A 365 -10.42 16.24 3.43
CA GLU A 365 -11.10 16.36 2.13
C GLU A 365 -11.25 17.83 1.74
N GLY A 366 -10.84 18.17 0.53
CA GLY A 366 -11.06 19.49 -0.07
C GLY A 366 -12.49 19.68 -0.57
N THR A 367 -12.73 20.72 -1.36
CA THR A 367 -14.00 20.89 -2.07
C THR A 367 -14.08 20.09 -3.37
N ASN A 368 -12.94 19.66 -3.91
CA ASN A 368 -12.81 19.02 -5.22
C ASN A 368 -13.48 19.83 -6.36
N LYS A 369 -13.41 21.16 -6.27
CA LYS A 369 -14.01 22.09 -7.25
C LYS A 369 -13.05 23.22 -7.63
N PRO A 370 -13.04 23.65 -8.91
CA PRO A 370 -12.13 24.68 -9.41
C PRO A 370 -12.53 26.11 -9.00
N ASN A 371 -13.79 26.34 -8.63
CA ASN A 371 -14.29 27.67 -8.33
C ASN A 371 -14.12 28.04 -6.84
N ALA A 372 -13.50 29.17 -6.54
CA ALA A 372 -13.27 29.66 -5.17
C ALA A 372 -14.54 29.72 -4.27
N ARG A 373 -15.72 29.90 -4.86
CA ARG A 373 -17.00 29.94 -4.12
C ARG A 373 -17.43 28.57 -3.56
N SER A 374 -16.86 27.45 -4.02
CA SER A 374 -17.14 26.13 -3.44
C SER A 374 -16.83 26.09 -1.94
N TRP A 375 -15.82 26.84 -1.51
CA TRP A 375 -15.38 26.94 -0.13
C TRP A 375 -16.36 27.67 0.78
N LEU A 376 -17.42 28.30 0.26
CA LEU A 376 -18.51 28.82 1.11
C LEU A 376 -19.30 27.73 1.83
N ARG A 377 -19.07 26.45 1.54
CA ARG A 377 -19.75 25.32 2.19
C ARG A 377 -18.79 24.33 2.83
N TRP A 378 -17.50 24.66 2.85
CA TRP A 378 -16.47 23.77 3.34
C TRP A 378 -16.16 24.04 4.82
N GLY A 379 -16.01 22.98 5.62
CA GLY A 379 -15.73 23.10 7.05
C GLY A 379 -16.82 23.87 7.83
N LYS A 380 -16.43 24.42 8.99
CA LYS A 380 -17.31 25.22 9.85
C LYS A 380 -17.15 26.71 9.54
N THR A 381 -18.26 27.45 9.52
CA THR A 381 -18.24 28.92 9.46
C THR A 381 -17.59 29.48 10.72
N VAL A 382 -16.69 30.45 10.57
CA VAL A 382 -16.13 31.21 11.69
C VAL A 382 -16.88 32.54 11.79
N GLU A 383 -17.67 32.72 12.85
CA GLU A 383 -18.44 33.96 13.11
C GLU A 383 -17.64 35.03 13.85
N GLY A 384 -16.52 34.64 14.47
CA GLY A 384 -15.63 35.54 15.21
C GLY A 384 -14.39 35.96 14.42
N LYS A 385 -13.39 36.50 15.13
CA LYS A 385 -12.12 36.93 14.52
C LYS A 385 -11.41 35.76 13.81
N PRO A 386 -10.97 35.93 12.55
CA PRO A 386 -10.18 34.92 11.86
C PRO A 386 -8.89 34.59 12.61
N ARG A 387 -8.47 33.34 12.51
CA ARG A 387 -7.18 32.85 13.03
C ARG A 387 -6.26 32.52 11.87
N HIS A 388 -4.96 32.60 12.14
CA HIS A 388 -3.93 32.21 11.18
C HIS A 388 -4.18 30.79 10.66
N GLY A 389 -4.36 30.66 9.36
CA GLY A 389 -4.66 29.42 8.64
C GLY A 389 -6.13 29.14 8.37
N ASP A 390 -7.05 30.00 8.82
CA ASP A 390 -8.44 29.93 8.36
C ASP A 390 -8.51 30.16 6.86
N ILE A 391 -9.46 29.52 6.19
CA ILE A 391 -9.73 29.76 4.78
C ILE A 391 -10.65 30.97 4.65
N VAL A 392 -10.20 31.97 3.90
CA VAL A 392 -10.97 33.18 3.59
C VAL A 392 -11.48 33.13 2.16
N VAL A 393 -12.77 33.42 1.99
CA VAL A 393 -13.44 33.41 0.69
C VAL A 393 -13.93 34.81 0.36
N PHE A 394 -13.51 35.34 -0.79
CA PHE A 394 -13.81 36.68 -1.25
C PHE A 394 -14.68 36.68 -2.51
N TRP A 395 -15.47 37.73 -2.70
CA TRP A 395 -16.12 37.98 -3.98
C TRP A 395 -15.19 38.72 -4.96
N ARG A 396 -15.46 38.56 -6.27
CA ARG A 396 -14.78 39.29 -7.35
C ARG A 396 -15.81 39.76 -8.38
N GLY A 397 -15.74 41.03 -8.77
CA GLY A 397 -16.66 41.65 -9.73
C GLY A 397 -18.03 41.98 -9.13
N ARG A 398 -18.80 40.97 -8.70
CA ARG A 398 -20.09 41.13 -8.03
C ARG A 398 -20.17 40.29 -6.76
N ARG A 399 -20.77 40.84 -5.70
CA ARG A 399 -20.89 40.16 -4.39
C ARG A 399 -21.72 38.88 -4.48
N ASP A 400 -22.83 38.94 -5.19
CA ASP A 400 -23.77 37.86 -5.49
C ASP A 400 -23.37 36.98 -6.70
N GLY A 401 -22.31 37.33 -7.43
CA GLY A 401 -21.82 36.57 -8.57
C GLY A 401 -21.06 35.29 -8.20
N TRP A 402 -20.82 34.42 -9.19
CA TRP A 402 -20.11 33.15 -9.00
C TRP A 402 -18.58 33.30 -8.91
N LYS A 403 -18.02 34.42 -9.38
CA LYS A 403 -16.57 34.69 -9.34
C LYS A 403 -16.14 35.00 -7.90
N GLY A 404 -14.94 34.57 -7.55
CA GLY A 404 -14.37 34.77 -6.22
C GLY A 404 -12.87 34.53 -6.17
N HIS A 405 -12.32 34.63 -4.98
CA HIS A 405 -10.94 34.24 -4.66
C HIS A 405 -10.94 33.55 -3.29
N VAL A 406 -10.05 32.59 -3.09
CA VAL A 406 -9.92 31.81 -1.86
C VAL A 406 -8.45 31.72 -1.50
N GLY A 407 -8.13 31.71 -0.21
CA GLY A 407 -6.78 31.54 0.31
C GLY A 407 -6.78 31.38 1.81
N PHE A 408 -5.60 31.39 2.42
CA PHE A 408 -5.43 31.30 3.86
C PHE A 408 -5.25 32.68 4.49
N TYR A 409 -5.97 32.93 5.58
CA TYR A 409 -5.78 34.10 6.44
C TYR A 409 -4.42 33.99 7.13
N VAL A 410 -3.54 34.97 6.90
CA VAL A 410 -2.21 35.02 7.54
C VAL A 410 -1.98 36.29 8.37
N GLY A 411 -2.95 37.20 8.36
CA GLY A 411 -2.92 38.44 9.12
C GLY A 411 -3.92 39.45 8.58
N GLU A 412 -3.93 40.65 9.13
CA GLU A 412 -4.76 41.76 8.67
C GLU A 412 -4.12 43.10 9.04
N ASP A 413 -4.44 44.14 8.27
CA ASP A 413 -4.26 45.54 8.67
C ASP A 413 -5.62 46.21 8.94
N SER A 414 -5.70 47.54 9.00
CA SER A 414 -6.95 48.26 9.27
C SER A 414 -8.07 47.85 8.31
N ASP A 415 -7.76 47.81 7.01
CA ASP A 415 -8.75 47.75 5.94
C ASP A 415 -8.71 46.44 5.14
N ASN A 416 -7.63 45.67 5.29
CA ASN A 416 -7.36 44.50 4.46
C ASN A 416 -7.03 43.26 5.28
N ILE A 417 -7.32 42.11 4.68
CA ILE A 417 -6.88 40.78 5.10
C ILE A 417 -5.64 40.42 4.28
N LEU A 418 -4.57 40.01 4.96
CA LEU A 418 -3.41 39.40 4.35
C LEU A 418 -3.75 37.94 4.03
N THR A 419 -3.73 37.61 2.75
CA THR A 419 -4.14 36.30 2.23
C THR A 419 -2.97 35.64 1.53
N LEU A 420 -2.61 34.44 1.98
CA LEU A 420 -1.69 33.54 1.30
C LEU A 420 -2.49 32.64 0.35
N SER A 421 -2.28 32.79 -0.96
CA SER A 421 -2.97 31.98 -1.96
C SER A 421 -2.15 31.82 -3.24
N GLY A 422 -2.65 30.95 -4.12
CA GLY A 422 -2.22 30.78 -5.49
C GLY A 422 -2.95 31.69 -6.48
N ASN A 423 -2.40 31.80 -7.69
CA ASN A 423 -2.86 32.66 -8.79
C ASN A 423 -3.04 34.12 -8.34
N GLN A 424 -2.00 34.64 -7.69
CA GLN A 424 -1.92 36.03 -7.25
C GLN A 424 -0.72 36.69 -7.95
N ASP A 425 -0.99 37.36 -9.06
CA ASP A 425 0.03 37.78 -10.05
C ASP A 425 0.82 36.56 -10.54
N ASP A 426 0.07 35.53 -10.96
CA ASP A 426 0.59 34.29 -11.53
C ASP A 426 1.56 33.54 -10.61
N ALA A 427 1.41 33.73 -9.29
CA ALA A 427 2.28 33.13 -8.27
C ALA A 427 1.54 32.74 -6.99
N VAL A 428 2.17 31.86 -6.20
CA VAL A 428 1.86 31.70 -4.78
C VAL A 428 2.46 32.89 -4.06
N SER A 429 1.64 33.73 -3.45
CA SER A 429 2.09 34.95 -2.78
C SER A 429 1.18 35.36 -1.62
N ILE A 430 1.62 36.33 -0.82
CA ILE A 430 0.79 37.00 0.17
C ILE A 430 0.32 38.34 -0.41
N LYS A 431 -1.00 38.54 -0.52
CA LYS A 431 -1.60 39.79 -1.02
C LYS A 431 -2.67 40.32 -0.07
N LYS A 432 -2.96 41.61 -0.21
CA LYS A 432 -3.98 42.33 0.55
C LYS A 432 -5.31 42.27 -0.16
N TYR A 433 -6.36 41.85 0.55
CA TYR A 433 -7.74 41.89 0.06
C TYR A 433 -8.61 42.70 1.03
N SER A 434 -9.36 43.68 0.52
CA SER A 434 -10.25 44.51 1.35
C SER A 434 -11.22 43.66 2.15
N LYS A 435 -11.39 43.99 3.44
CA LYS A 435 -12.37 43.35 4.34
C LYS A 435 -13.80 43.41 3.79
N SER A 436 -14.14 44.46 3.03
CA SER A 436 -15.44 44.60 2.35
C SER A 436 -15.71 43.51 1.30
N ARG A 437 -14.66 42.83 0.82
CA ARG A 437 -14.76 41.75 -0.16
C ARG A 437 -14.98 40.38 0.48
N LEU A 438 -14.81 40.26 1.79
CA LEU A 438 -14.95 39.00 2.51
C LEU A 438 -16.41 38.53 2.48
N LEU A 439 -16.59 37.25 2.14
CA LEU A 439 -17.89 36.59 2.19
C LEU A 439 -18.00 35.66 3.38
N SER A 440 -16.92 34.93 3.67
CA SER A 440 -16.91 33.94 4.73
C SER A 440 -15.49 33.57 5.14
N VAL A 441 -15.37 33.17 6.38
CA VAL A 441 -14.17 32.55 6.97
C VAL A 441 -14.54 31.11 7.34
N ARG A 442 -13.64 30.16 7.05
CA ARG A 442 -13.86 28.72 7.20
C ARG A 442 -12.72 28.07 7.97
N ARG A 443 -13.06 27.06 8.77
CA ARG A 443 -12.10 26.30 9.57
C ARG A 443 -12.49 24.82 9.61
N VAL A 444 -11.48 23.95 9.66
CA VAL A 444 -11.63 22.51 9.95
C VAL A 444 -11.99 22.28 11.41
#